data_AF-A0A0V1ALD6-F1
#
_entry.id   AF-A0A0V1ALD6-F1
#
_cell.length_a   1.000
_cell.length_b   1.000
_cell.length_c   1.000
_cell.angle_alpha   90.00
_cell.angle_beta   90.00
_cell.angle_gamma   90.00
#
_symmetry.space_group_name_H-M   'P 1'
#
loop_
_entity.id
_entity.type
_entity.pdbx_description
1 polymer ?
#
loop_
_entity_poly.entity_id
_entity_poly.type
_entity_poly.pdbx_seq_one_letter_code
_entity_poly.pdbx_strand_id
1 'polypeptide(L)'
;MCYTLKQTNRNDKCWICASGTRGCTGKHCTNIDATQVIRTGEHAEGCGVDSHAFYHEQQLNELKRLVAGHSRPVFEIFYELASNASTSQATAAHFPTWVQARNTMYYSRSKRYPRLPLYILYLLYIL
;
A
#
# COMPACT_ATOMS: atom_id res chain seq x y z
N MET A 1 -13.12 14.12 6.70
CA MET A 1 -12.29 12.90 6.72
C MET A 1 -12.90 11.83 5.82
N CYS A 2 -12.84 11.98 4.49
CA CYS A 2 -13.23 10.90 3.59
C CYS A 2 -12.41 11.06 2.31
N TYR A 3 -11.48 10.16 2.03
CA TYR A 3 -10.87 10.05 0.71
C TYR A 3 -11.12 8.63 0.20
N THR A 4 -11.60 8.49 -1.04
CA THR A 4 -11.76 7.19 -1.70
C THR A 4 -10.58 6.97 -2.63
N LEU A 5 -9.85 5.87 -2.42
CA LEU A 5 -8.82 5.42 -3.33
C LEU A 5 -9.48 4.90 -4.62
N LYS A 6 -9.19 5.55 -5.74
CA LYS A 6 -9.56 5.09 -7.07
C LYS A 6 -8.29 4.83 -7.88
N GLN A 7 -8.08 3.59 -8.29
CA GLN A 7 -7.07 3.28 -9.28
C GLN A 7 -7.53 3.82 -10.64
N THR A 8 -6.71 4.64 -11.29
CA THR A 8 -7.10 5.31 -12.55
C THR A 8 -6.45 4.68 -13.77
N ASN A 9 -5.18 4.27 -13.67
CA ASN A 9 -4.42 3.55 -14.70
C ASN A 9 -3.69 2.35 -14.05
N ARG A 10 -3.12 1.42 -14.86
CA ARG A 10 -2.30 0.30 -14.35
C ARG A 10 -1.18 0.76 -13.41
N ASN A 11 -0.66 1.97 -13.58
CA ASN A 11 0.50 2.47 -12.85
C ASN A 11 0.19 3.60 -11.86
N ASP A 12 -1.06 4.10 -11.80
CA ASP A 12 -1.40 5.32 -11.05
C ASP A 12 -2.55 5.10 -10.06
N LYS A 13 -2.34 5.57 -8.83
CA LYS A 13 -3.34 5.57 -7.76
C LYS A 13 -3.75 7.01 -7.46
N CYS A 14 -5.05 7.28 -7.46
CA CYS A 14 -5.57 8.60 -7.12
C CYS A 14 -6.51 8.53 -5.92
N TRP A 15 -6.31 9.44 -4.97
CA TRP A 15 -7.19 9.67 -3.85
C TRP A 15 -8.13 10.81 -4.22
N ILE A 16 -9.44 10.58 -4.09
CA ILE A 16 -10.47 11.57 -4.37
C ILE A 16 -11.16 11.91 -3.05
N CYS A 17 -11.30 13.19 -2.73
CA CYS A 17 -12.04 13.62 -1.55
C CYS A 17 -13.51 13.12 -1.66
N ALA A 18 -13.92 12.23 -0.76
CA ALA A 18 -15.25 11.65 -0.67
C ALA A 18 -16.27 12.56 0.04
N SER A 19 -15.86 13.77 0.44
CA SER A 19 -16.79 14.84 0.81
C SER A 19 -17.44 15.43 -0.46
N GLY A 20 -18.25 14.62 -1.14
CA GLY A 20 -18.99 15.02 -2.35
C GLY A 20 -20.04 16.11 -2.14
N THR A 21 -20.20 16.62 -0.91
CA THR A 21 -21.22 17.59 -0.51
C THR A 21 -20.74 19.04 -0.38
N ARG A 22 -19.42 19.33 -0.53
CA ARG A 22 -18.89 20.71 -0.37
C ARG A 22 -17.86 21.13 -1.43
N GLY A 23 -18.12 20.88 -2.71
CA GLY A 23 -17.27 21.42 -3.79
C GLY A 23 -15.79 21.02 -3.76
N CYS A 24 -15.42 19.98 -2.98
CA CYS A 24 -14.04 19.54 -2.84
C CYS A 24 -13.60 18.73 -4.07
N THR A 25 -12.93 19.37 -5.01
CA THR A 25 -12.27 18.75 -6.18
C THR A 25 -10.83 18.29 -5.91
N GLY A 26 -10.46 18.15 -4.63
CA GLY A 26 -9.15 17.66 -4.21
C GLY A 26 -8.88 16.25 -4.74
N LYS A 27 -7.95 16.16 -5.70
CA LYS A 27 -7.44 14.91 -6.26
C LYS A 27 -5.93 14.88 -6.07
N HIS A 28 -5.45 13.82 -5.41
CA HIS A 28 -4.02 13.59 -5.25
C HIS A 28 -3.64 12.25 -5.87
N CYS A 29 -2.79 12.29 -6.89
CA CYS A 29 -2.35 11.09 -7.59
C CYS A 29 -0.88 10.82 -7.33
N THR A 30 -0.57 9.57 -7.05
CA THR A 30 0.80 9.06 -6.93
C THR A 30 0.99 7.91 -7.90
N ASN A 31 2.26 7.58 -8.18
CA ASN A 31 2.56 6.29 -8.80
C ASN A 31 2.07 5.14 -7.90
N ILE A 32 1.94 3.93 -8.46
CA ILE A 32 1.45 2.74 -7.76
C ILE A 32 2.24 2.41 -6.48
N ASP A 33 3.51 2.78 -6.46
CA ASP A 33 4.46 2.58 -5.36
C ASP A 33 4.50 3.76 -4.37
N ALA A 34 3.68 4.81 -4.57
CA ALA A 34 3.60 6.01 -3.73
C ALA A 34 4.96 6.73 -3.49
N THR A 35 5.90 6.57 -4.42
CA THR A 35 7.25 7.15 -4.38
C THR A 35 7.25 8.59 -4.88
N GLN A 36 6.32 8.95 -5.78
CA GLN A 36 6.24 10.30 -6.35
C GLN A 36 4.78 10.75 -6.48
N VAL A 37 4.53 11.99 -6.10
CA VAL A 37 3.26 12.68 -6.34
C VAL A 37 3.25 13.18 -7.78
N ILE A 38 2.33 12.68 -8.59
CA ILE A 38 2.25 12.94 -10.03
C ILE A 38 1.37 14.16 -10.31
N ARG A 39 0.26 14.33 -9.56
CA ARG A 39 -0.65 15.49 -9.71
C ARG A 39 -1.37 15.78 -8.40
N THR A 40 -1.41 17.06 -8.03
CA THR A 40 -2.20 17.61 -6.93
C THR A 40 -3.18 18.63 -7.51
N GLY A 41 -4.48 18.44 -7.29
CA GLY A 41 -5.51 19.38 -7.77
C GLY A 41 -5.66 20.62 -6.88
N GLU A 42 -6.00 21.75 -7.50
CA GLU A 42 -6.10 23.09 -6.89
C GLU A 42 -7.38 23.28 -6.05
N HIS A 43 -7.57 22.50 -4.99
CA HIS A 43 -8.41 22.92 -3.86
C HIS A 43 -8.22 21.96 -2.68
N ALA A 44 -7.35 22.31 -1.74
CA ALA A 44 -7.01 21.44 -0.60
C ALA A 44 -7.16 22.12 0.77
N GLU A 45 -7.63 23.37 0.87
CA GLU A 45 -7.72 24.05 2.16
C GLU A 45 -8.86 23.51 3.07
N GLY A 46 -9.89 22.88 2.49
CA GLY A 46 -11.04 22.34 3.23
C GLY A 46 -11.11 20.81 3.37
N CYS A 47 -10.29 20.07 2.62
CA CYS A 47 -10.23 18.60 2.68
C CYS A 47 -8.79 18.21 3.03
N GLY A 48 -8.39 18.40 4.29
CA GLY A 48 -7.09 17.93 4.75
C GLY A 48 -6.96 16.43 4.42
N VAL A 49 -5.91 16.07 3.67
CA VAL A 49 -5.51 14.66 3.55
C VAL A 49 -5.30 14.17 4.98
N ASP A 50 -6.00 13.10 5.35
CA ASP A 50 -5.73 12.46 6.63
C ASP A 50 -4.29 11.94 6.56
N SER A 51 -3.37 12.70 7.17
CA SER A 51 -1.93 12.41 7.16
C SER A 51 -1.69 10.99 7.68
N HIS A 52 -2.50 10.55 8.64
CA HIS A 52 -2.47 9.20 9.18
C HIS A 52 -2.73 8.13 8.11
N ALA A 53 -3.84 8.24 7.37
CA ALA A 53 -4.18 7.29 6.31
C ALA A 53 -3.15 7.28 5.17
N PHE A 54 -2.62 8.45 4.81
CA PHE A 54 -1.60 8.55 3.77
C PHE A 54 -0.30 7.86 4.17
N TYR A 55 0.24 8.15 5.36
CA TYR A 55 1.47 7.53 5.85
C TYR A 55 1.32 6.02 6.03
N HIS A 56 0.18 5.58 6.56
CA HIS A 56 -0.10 4.15 6.73
C HIS A 56 -0.09 3.40 5.38
N GLU A 57 -0.74 3.95 4.36
CA GLU A 57 -0.74 3.37 3.01
C GLU A 57 0.62 3.42 2.33
N GLN A 58 1.40 4.47 2.55
CA GLN A 58 2.77 4.56 2.05
C GLN A 58 3.64 3.43 2.62
N GLN A 59 3.57 3.19 3.94
CA GLN A 59 4.30 2.10 4.60
C GLN A 59 3.87 0.71 4.07
N LEU A 60 2.57 0.51 3.83
CA LEU A 60 2.07 -0.73 3.22
C LEU A 60 2.59 -0.92 1.80
N ASN A 61 2.73 0.13 0.99
CA ASN A 61 3.26 0.00 -0.36
C ASN A 61 4.77 -0.32 -0.36
N GLU A 62 5.53 0.26 0.57
CA GLU A 62 6.95 -0.09 0.74
C GLU A 62 7.13 -1.56 1.16
N LEU A 63 6.30 -2.05 2.08
CA LEU A 63 6.24 -3.48 2.43
C LEU A 63 5.97 -4.36 1.21
N LYS A 64 5.01 -3.98 0.34
CA LYS A 64 4.71 -4.72 -0.91
C LYS A 64 5.92 -4.73 -1.84
N ARG A 65 6.60 -3.60 -2.01
CA ARG A 65 7.78 -3.43 -2.88
C ARG A 65 8.94 -4.33 -2.44
N LEU A 66 9.28 -4.29 -1.15
CA LEU A 66 10.36 -5.11 -0.58
C LEU A 66 10.04 -6.60 -0.68
N VAL A 67 8.79 -6.98 -0.43
CA VAL A 67 8.36 -8.38 -0.48
C VAL A 67 8.21 -8.90 -1.90
N ALA A 68 7.94 -8.03 -2.88
CA ALA A 68 8.01 -8.38 -4.28
C ALA A 68 9.46 -8.78 -4.62
N GLY A 69 10.46 -7.96 -4.30
CA GLY A 69 11.85 -8.19 -4.73
C GLY A 69 12.64 -9.29 -4.02
N HIS A 70 12.29 -9.68 -2.79
CA HIS A 70 13.20 -10.45 -1.92
C HIS A 70 12.64 -11.79 -1.43
N SER A 71 13.50 -12.82 -1.39
CA SER A 71 13.29 -14.11 -0.71
C SER A 71 13.38 -14.02 0.82
N ARG A 72 13.81 -12.85 1.35
CA ARG A 72 13.97 -12.60 2.79
C ARG A 72 12.72 -12.96 3.59
N PRO A 73 12.83 -13.49 4.81
CA PRO A 73 11.67 -13.78 5.66
C PRO A 73 10.78 -12.55 5.87
N VAL A 74 9.46 -12.74 5.78
CA VAL A 74 8.44 -11.66 5.92
C VAL A 74 8.60 -10.90 7.24
N PHE A 75 8.99 -11.62 8.29
CA PHE A 75 9.20 -11.06 9.62
C PHE A 75 10.39 -10.09 9.65
N GLU A 76 11.53 -10.45 9.06
CA GLU A 76 12.71 -9.57 9.01
C GLU A 76 12.43 -8.24 8.32
N ILE A 77 11.73 -8.27 7.18
CA ILE A 77 11.35 -7.06 6.42
C ILE A 77 10.49 -6.14 7.28
N PHE A 78 9.57 -6.70 8.07
CA PHE A 78 8.70 -5.93 8.93
C PHE A 78 9.45 -5.27 10.09
N TYR A 79 10.31 -6.00 10.80
CA TYR A 79 11.04 -5.45 11.94
C TYR A 79 12.06 -4.40 11.53
N GLU A 80 12.72 -4.58 10.38
CA GLU A 80 13.63 -3.57 9.84
C GLU A 80 12.90 -2.25 9.54
N LEU A 81 11.76 -2.32 8.86
CA LEU A 81 10.94 -1.14 8.58
C LEU A 81 10.33 -0.52 9.85
N ALA A 82 9.88 -1.35 10.80
CA ALA A 82 9.36 -0.88 12.08
C ALA A 82 10.44 -0.16 12.88
N SER A 83 11.66 -0.71 12.91
CA SER A 83 12.82 -0.10 13.55
C SER A 83 13.14 1.25 12.89
N ASN A 84 13.18 1.32 11.56
CA ASN A 84 13.42 2.58 10.84
C ASN A 84 12.32 3.61 11.13
N ALA A 85 11.04 3.21 11.11
CA ALA A 85 9.91 4.09 11.42
C ALA A 85 9.92 4.59 12.87
N SER A 86 10.39 3.76 13.81
CA SER A 86 10.47 4.11 15.24
C SER A 86 11.47 5.24 15.54
N THR A 87 12.39 5.53 14.63
CA THR A 87 13.33 6.66 14.77
C THR A 87 12.65 8.02 14.64
N SER A 88 11.41 8.08 14.13
CA SER A 88 10.61 9.29 13.99
C SER A 88 9.26 9.12 14.67
N GLN A 89 8.97 9.92 15.70
CA GLN A 89 7.69 9.87 16.42
C GLN A 89 6.49 10.10 15.48
N ALA A 90 6.65 10.99 14.50
CA ALA A 90 5.63 11.28 13.49
C ALA A 90 5.34 10.07 12.58
N THR A 91 6.33 9.22 12.33
CA THR A 91 6.17 8.05 11.44
C THR A 91 5.73 6.81 12.22
N ALA A 92 6.24 6.64 13.45
CA ALA A 92 5.96 5.52 14.33
C ALA A 92 4.45 5.37 14.63
N ALA A 93 3.76 6.49 14.86
CA ALA A 93 2.32 6.50 15.16
C ALA A 93 1.46 5.97 14.01
N HIS A 94 1.99 5.98 12.78
CA HIS A 94 1.26 5.58 11.57
C HIS A 94 1.71 4.23 11.03
N PHE A 95 2.66 3.57 11.70
CA PHE A 95 3.21 2.31 11.22
C PHE A 95 2.16 1.19 11.29
N PRO A 96 1.99 0.39 10.21
CA PRO A 96 0.98 -0.66 10.19
C PRO A 96 1.25 -1.74 11.24
N THR A 97 0.18 -2.28 11.80
CA THR A 97 0.28 -3.40 12.72
C THR A 97 0.86 -4.64 12.02
N TRP A 98 1.49 -5.53 12.78
CA TRP A 98 2.02 -6.78 12.25
C TRP A 98 0.98 -7.60 11.46
N VAL A 99 -0.28 -7.62 11.92
CA VAL A 99 -1.37 -8.33 11.24
C VAL A 99 -1.64 -7.73 9.85
N GLN A 100 -1.77 -6.41 9.76
CA GLN A 100 -2.02 -5.71 8.49
C GLN A 100 -0.86 -5.87 7.52
N ALA A 101 0.37 -5.68 8.00
CA ALA A 101 1.58 -5.81 7.22
C ALA A 101 1.74 -7.24 6.69
N ARG A 102 1.58 -8.25 7.54
CA ARG A 102 1.66 -9.67 7.18
C ARG A 102 0.66 -10.06 6.09
N ASN A 103 -0.62 -9.69 6.25
CA ASN A 103 -1.65 -9.98 5.25
C ASN A 103 -1.30 -9.36 3.88
N THR A 104 -0.85 -8.11 3.90
CA THR A 104 -0.43 -7.37 2.71
C THR A 104 0.75 -8.03 2.00
N MET A 105 1.77 -8.43 2.77
CA MET A 105 3.00 -9.04 2.26
C MET A 105 2.72 -10.43 1.67
N TYR A 106 1.97 -11.30 2.37
CA TYR A 106 1.61 -12.62 1.85
C TYR A 106 0.73 -12.55 0.59
N TYR A 107 -0.23 -11.64 0.56
CA TYR A 107 -1.06 -11.40 -0.64
C TYR A 107 -0.22 -10.92 -1.83
N SER A 108 0.82 -10.12 -1.59
CA SER A 108 1.72 -9.67 -2.64
C SER A 108 2.59 -10.79 -3.18
N ARG A 109 3.08 -11.70 -2.33
CA ARG A 109 3.82 -12.91 -2.76
C ARG A 109 2.95 -13.86 -3.57
N SER A 110 1.70 -14.08 -3.15
CA SER A 110 0.80 -15.00 -3.85
C SER A 110 0.41 -14.49 -5.24
N LYS A 111 0.47 -13.19 -5.51
CA LYS A 111 0.29 -12.64 -6.85
C LYS A 111 1.44 -12.93 -7.81
N ARG A 112 2.67 -13.10 -7.31
CA ARG A 112 3.81 -13.49 -8.14
C ARG A 112 3.80 -14.97 -8.51
N TYR A 113 3.35 -15.80 -7.58
CA TYR A 113 3.24 -17.24 -7.78
C TYR A 113 1.75 -17.61 -7.79
N PRO A 114 1.07 -17.52 -8.95
CA PRO A 114 -0.29 -18.04 -9.03
C PRO A 114 -0.25 -19.49 -8.54
N ARG A 115 -1.16 -19.81 -7.60
CA ARG A 115 -1.28 -21.18 -7.09
C ARG A 115 -1.44 -22.09 -8.30
N LEU A 116 -0.53 -23.06 -8.45
CA LEU A 116 -0.67 -24.07 -9.49
C LEU A 116 -2.06 -24.72 -9.32
N PRO A 117 -2.86 -24.82 -10.38
CA PRO A 117 -4.10 -25.57 -10.33
C PRO A 117 -3.84 -26.95 -9.73
N LEU A 118 -4.70 -27.39 -8.81
CA LEU A 118 -4.54 -28.66 -8.09
C LEU A 118 -4.34 -29.88 -9.02
N TYR A 119 -4.82 -29.81 -10.27
CA TYR A 119 -4.61 -30.86 -11.27
C TYR A 119 -3.14 -31.01 -11.71
N ILE A 120 -2.33 -29.94 -11.67
CA ILE A 120 -0.90 -29.99 -12.03
C ILE A 120 -0.09 -30.69 -10.93
N LEU A 121 -0.47 -30.49 -9.66
CA LEU A 121 0.16 -31.19 -8.54
C LEU A 121 -0.18 -32.69 -8.54
N TYR A 122 -1.38 -33.07 -8.96
CA TYR A 122 -1.80 -34.48 -9.06
C TYR A 122 -1.03 -35.24 -10.16
N LEU A 123 -0.79 -34.59 -11.31
CA LEU A 123 0.00 -35.18 -12.41
C LEU A 123 1.47 -35.39 -12.04
N LEU A 124 2.07 -34.49 -11.25
CA LEU A 124 3.44 -34.63 -10.74
C LEU A 124 3.59 -35.69 -9.64
N TYR A 125 2.49 -36.10 -9.00
CA TYR A 125 2.48 -37.14 -7.97
C TYR A 125 2.28 -38.56 -8.52
N ILE A 126 1.80 -38.68 -9.77
CA ILE A 126 1.53 -39.96 -10.45
C ILE A 126 2.63 -40.33 -11.47
N LEU A 127 3.65 -39.48 -11.64
CA LEU A 127 4.84 -39.75 -12.46
C LEU A 127 6.04 -40.10 -11.57
#